data_AF-A0A3S2DG17-F1
#
_entry.id   AF-A0A3S2DG17-F1
#
_cell.length_a   1.000
_cell.length_b   1.000
_cell.length_c   1.000
_cell.angle_alpha   90.00
_cell.angle_beta   90.00
_cell.angle_gamma   90.00
#
_symmetry.space_group_name_H-M   'P 1'
#
loop_
_entity.id
_entity.type
_entity.pdbx_description
1 polymer ?
#
loop_
_entity_poly.entity_id
_entity_poly.type
_entity_poly.pdbx_seq_one_letter_code
_entity_poly.pdbx_strand_id
1 'polypeptide(L)' 'LAQHADFVDLDGPLLLARDRVPGLVYQGSLVSPPDTALWG' A
#
# COMPACT_ATOMS: atom_id res chain seq x y z
N LEU A 1 -9.04 -8.51 4.31
CA LEU A 1 -10.06 -8.84 3.29
C LEU A 1 -9.49 -8.80 1.87
N ALA A 2 -8.66 -7.81 1.51
CA ALA A 2 -8.03 -7.70 0.19
C ALA A 2 -7.20 -8.94 -0.26
N GLN A 3 -6.60 -9.70 0.66
CA GLN A 3 -5.75 -10.85 0.32
C GLN A 3 -6.44 -11.96 -0.49
N HIS A 4 -7.77 -12.05 -0.43
CA HIS A 4 -8.54 -13.08 -1.13
C HIS A 4 -9.44 -12.49 -2.22
N ALA A 5 -9.30 -11.19 -2.51
CA ALA A 5 -10.05 -10.56 -3.57
C ALA A 5 -9.35 -10.84 -4.91
N ASP A 6 -10.12 -11.21 -5.93
CA ASP A 6 -9.60 -11.37 -7.29
C ASP A 6 -9.07 -10.05 -7.87
N PHE A 7 -9.64 -8.93 -7.41
CA PHE A 7 -9.23 -7.58 -7.76
C PHE A 7 -9.16 -6.71 -6.53
N VAL A 8 -8.11 -5.90 -6.44
CA VAL A 8 -7.94 -4.89 -5.40
C VAL A 8 -7.35 -3.65 -6.04
N ASP A 9 -7.88 -2.49 -5.64
CA ASP A 9 -7.32 -1.20 -6.01
C ASP A 9 -6.70 -0.56 -4.75
N LEU A 10 -5.37 -0.45 -4.76
CA LEU A 10 -4.54 0.07 -3.66
C LEU A 10 -3.56 1.12 -4.17
N ASP A 11 -3.89 1.85 -5.23
CA ASP A 11 -2.98 2.81 -5.85
C ASP A 11 -2.98 4.21 -5.19
N GLY A 12 -3.89 4.46 -4.24
CA GLY A 12 -4.09 5.77 -3.63
C GLY A 12 -2.80 6.51 -3.23
N PRO A 13 -1.84 5.87 -2.54
CA PRO A 13 -0.53 6.48 -2.22
C PRO A 13 0.29 6.94 -3.43
N LEU A 14 0.18 6.25 -4.57
CA LEU A 14 0.90 6.59 -5.81
C LEU A 14 0.38 7.87 -6.48
N LEU A 15 -0.83 8.29 -6.12
CA LEU A 15 -1.50 9.46 -6.68
C LEU A 15 -1.31 10.72 -5.82
N LEU A 16 -0.75 10.58 -4.61
CA LEU A 16 -0.53 11.70 -3.70
C LEU A 16 0.76 12.45 -4.05
N ALA A 17 0.72 13.78 -4.05
CA ALA A 17 1.92 14.61 -4.14
C ALA A 17 2.89 14.38 -2.97
N ARG A 18 2.36 13.92 -1.83
CA ARG A 18 3.13 13.51 -0.65
C ARG A 18 2.32 12.51 0.17
N ASP A 19 2.88 11.33 0.36
CA ASP A 19 2.36 10.33 1.32
C ASP A 19 3.08 10.44 2.68
N ARG A 20 2.61 9.67 3.65
CA ARG A 20 3.20 9.50 4.98
C ARG A 20 4.51 8.72 4.96
N VAL A 21 5.28 8.85 6.04
CA VAL A 21 6.56 8.14 6.24
C VAL A 21 6.59 7.50 7.63
N PRO A 22 6.80 6.19 7.76
CA PRO A 22 6.92 5.22 6.66
C PRO A 22 5.60 5.05 5.90
N GLY A 23 5.68 4.77 4.60
CA GLY A 23 4.53 4.47 3.74
C GLY A 23 4.49 3.00 3.33
N LEU A 24 3.48 2.60 2.57
CA LEU A 24 3.45 1.26 1.98
C LEU A 24 4.58 1.12 0.96
N VAL A 25 5.18 -0.07 0.89
CA VAL A 25 6.24 -0.37 -0.07
C VAL A 25 5.63 -0.88 -1.36
N TYR A 26 5.88 -0.17 -2.45
CA TYR A 26 5.48 -0.56 -3.80
C TYR A 26 6.71 -1.00 -4.62
N GLN A 27 6.53 -2.07 -5.39
CA GLN A 27 7.49 -2.54 -6.40
C GLN A 27 6.72 -2.77 -7.72
N GLY A 28 6.67 -1.74 -8.56
CA GLY A 28 5.76 -1.74 -9.70
C GLY A 28 4.31 -1.83 -9.23
N SER A 29 3.58 -2.84 -9.70
CA SER A 29 2.18 -3.10 -9.30
C SER A 29 2.03 -4.04 -8.09
N LEU A 30 3.14 -4.49 -7.48
CA LEU A 30 3.09 -5.19 -6.19
C LEU A 30 3.14 -4.21 -5.04
N VAL A 31 2.30 -4.43 -4.03
CA VAL A 31 2.33 -3.74 -2.74
C VAL A 31 2.53 -4.74 -1.61
N SER A 32 3.45 -4.43 -0.70
CA SER A 32 3.73 -5.27 0.47
C SER A 32 2.76 -4.95 1.62
N PRO A 33 2.53 -5.90 2.55
CA PRO A 33 1.89 -5.59 3.83
C PRO A 33 2.60 -4.43 4.56
N PRO A 34 1.87 -3.62 5.35
CA PRO A 34 2.47 -2.53 6.09
C PRO A 34 3.43 -3.04 7.17
N ASP A 35 4.48 -2.26 7.42
CA ASP A 35 5.30 -2.38 8.63
C ASP A 35 4.49 -1.94 9.86
N THR A 36 4.79 -2.45 11.05
CA THR A 36 4.08 -2.08 12.29
C THR A 36 4.30 -0.61 12.69
N ALA A 37 5.39 0.02 12.24
CA ALA A 37 5.59 1.45 12.41
C ALA A 37 4.63 2.31 11.55
N LEU A 38 4.03 1.73 10.50
CA LEU A 38 3.00 2.36 9.68
C LEU A 38 1.61 2.06 10.24
N TRP A 39 1.25 0.78 10.37
CA TRP A 39 -0.07 0.33 10.81
C TRP A 39 -0.07 -1.16 11.16
N GLY A 40 -0.69 -1.53 12.29
CA GLY A 40 -0.80 -2.91 12.78
C GLY A 40 -1.31 -2.99 14.21
#